data_AF-A0A3E0IMN8-F1
#
_entry.id   AF-A0A3E0IMN8-F1
#
_cell.length_a   1.000
_cell.length_b   1.000
_cell.length_c   1.000
_cell.angle_alpha   90.00
_cell.angle_beta   90.00
_cell.angle_gamma   90.00
#
_symmetry.space_group_name_H-M   'P 1'
#
loop_
_entity.id
_entity.type
_entity.pdbx_description
1 polymer ?
#
loop_
_entity_poly.entity_id
_entity_poly.type
_entity_poly.pdbx_seq_one_letter_code
_entity_poly.pdbx_strand_id
1 'polypeptide(L)'
;MADVNNSESYGASQIQVLEGLEAVRKRPGMYIGSTSERGLHHLVWEIVDNSIDEALAGYADEIKVVIEKDNWIKVTDNGRGIPVDIQEKMGRPAVEVILTVLHAGGKFGGGGYKVSGGLHGVGSSVVNALSERLEVFVHRDGHIHHQAYDRGVPAFDLKKIDETSKTGTVIRFKADADIFQETTTYDYETLQKRIRELAF
;
A
#
# COMPACT_ATOMS: atom_id res chain seq x y z
N MET A 1 -57.20 2.29 -16.79
CA MET A 1 -56.58 2.73 -15.53
C MET A 1 -55.18 2.15 -15.53
N ALA A 2 -54.16 3.00 -15.73
CA ALA A 2 -52.78 2.59 -15.65
C ALA A 2 -52.21 3.24 -14.39
N ASP A 3 -52.11 2.47 -13.31
CA ASP A 3 -51.37 2.87 -12.12
C ASP A 3 -49.88 2.75 -12.42
N VAL A 4 -49.25 3.88 -12.69
CA VAL A 4 -47.79 4.01 -12.67
C VAL A 4 -47.46 5.05 -11.62
N ASN A 5 -47.21 4.59 -10.41
CA ASN A 5 -46.49 5.35 -9.38
C ASN A 5 -45.64 4.38 -8.57
N ASN A 6 -44.62 3.83 -9.21
CA ASN A 6 -43.49 3.27 -8.48
C ASN A 6 -42.49 4.41 -8.23
N SER A 7 -42.85 5.33 -7.33
CA SER A 7 -41.89 6.28 -6.79
C SER A 7 -40.97 5.51 -5.85
N GLU A 8 -39.80 5.09 -6.31
CA GLU A 8 -38.74 4.64 -5.41
C GLU A 8 -38.42 5.81 -4.48
N SER A 9 -38.92 5.72 -3.24
CA SER A 9 -38.73 6.75 -2.23
C SER A 9 -37.25 6.77 -1.85
N TYR A 10 -36.56 7.85 -2.24
CA TYR A 10 -35.21 8.11 -1.76
C TYR A 10 -35.24 8.37 -0.26
N GLY A 11 -34.69 7.43 0.50
CA GLY A 11 -34.69 7.42 1.96
C GLY A 11 -33.34 7.01 2.53
N ALA A 12 -33.19 7.13 3.85
CA ALA A 12 -31.91 6.88 4.54
C ALA A 12 -31.29 5.50 4.25
N SER A 13 -32.11 4.48 3.98
CA SER A 13 -31.65 3.13 3.63
C SER A 13 -30.94 3.02 2.27
N GLN A 14 -31.04 4.04 1.42
CA GLN A 14 -30.30 4.10 0.14
C GLN A 14 -28.93 4.77 0.29
N ILE A 15 -28.62 5.35 1.45
CA ILE A 15 -27.29 5.89 1.75
C ILE A 15 -26.35 4.73 2.06
N GLN A 16 -25.34 4.55 1.21
CA GLN A 16 -24.29 3.56 1.40
C GLN A 16 -23.06 4.22 2.01
N VAL A 17 -22.55 3.63 3.09
CA VAL A 17 -21.26 3.98 3.71
C VAL A 17 -20.27 2.88 3.33
N LEU A 18 -19.17 3.27 2.70
CA LEU A 18 -18.08 2.34 2.37
C LEU A 18 -17.03 2.44 3.47
N GLU A 19 -16.77 1.33 4.15
CA GLU A 19 -15.84 1.31 5.28
C GLU A 19 -14.41 0.93 4.85
N GLY A 20 -13.43 1.52 5.53
CA GLY A 20 -12.02 1.20 5.34
C GLY A 20 -11.57 1.27 3.88
N LEU A 21 -11.02 0.16 3.38
CA LEU A 21 -10.47 0.05 2.03
C LEU A 21 -11.51 -0.26 0.93
N GLU A 22 -12.77 -0.48 1.29
CA GLU A 22 -13.84 -0.73 0.31
C GLU A 22 -14.03 0.47 -0.63
N ALA A 23 -13.93 1.69 -0.09
CA ALA A 23 -14.03 2.92 -0.86
C ALA A 23 -12.96 2.99 -1.96
N VAL A 24 -11.74 2.56 -1.66
CA VAL A 24 -10.62 2.53 -2.62
C VAL A 24 -10.93 1.58 -3.77
N ARG A 25 -11.37 0.35 -3.46
CA ARG A 25 -11.71 -0.65 -4.46
C ARG A 25 -12.91 -0.24 -5.32
N LYS A 26 -13.88 0.45 -4.73
CA LYS A 26 -15.08 0.93 -5.43
C LYS A 26 -14.80 2.12 -6.36
N ARG A 27 -13.78 2.93 -6.04
CA ARG A 27 -13.42 4.16 -6.76
C ARG A 27 -11.89 4.30 -6.94
N PRO A 28 -11.21 3.34 -7.57
CA PRO A 28 -9.74 3.32 -7.64
C PRO A 28 -9.16 4.56 -8.34
N GLY A 29 -9.83 5.07 -9.37
CA GLY A 29 -9.39 6.27 -10.11
C GLY A 29 -9.26 7.52 -9.23
N MET A 30 -9.98 7.62 -8.11
CA MET A 30 -9.82 8.73 -7.16
C MET A 30 -8.48 8.69 -6.43
N TYR A 31 -7.90 7.50 -6.26
CA TYR A 31 -6.68 7.28 -5.48
C TYR A 31 -5.45 7.13 -6.36
N ILE A 32 -5.57 6.44 -7.51
CA ILE A 32 -4.44 6.14 -8.41
C ILE A 32 -4.58 6.77 -9.81
N GLY A 33 -5.57 7.63 -9.99
CA GLY A 33 -5.81 8.38 -11.23
C GLY A 33 -6.46 7.58 -12.37
N SER A 34 -6.07 6.32 -12.59
CA SER A 34 -6.70 5.41 -13.57
C SER A 34 -6.49 3.95 -13.18
N THR A 35 -7.24 3.01 -13.76
CA THR A 35 -6.98 1.56 -13.65
C THR A 35 -6.34 0.98 -14.92
N SER A 36 -5.78 1.86 -15.76
CA SER A 36 -4.94 1.51 -16.90
C SER A 36 -3.51 1.22 -16.46
N GLU A 37 -2.62 0.94 -17.43
CA GLU A 37 -1.18 0.76 -17.20
C GLU A 37 -0.56 1.86 -16.31
N ARG A 38 -0.96 3.12 -16.49
CA ARG A 38 -0.46 4.24 -15.67
C ARG A 38 -0.75 4.05 -14.19
N GLY A 39 -1.97 3.64 -13.85
CA GLY A 39 -2.37 3.40 -12.46
C GLY A 39 -1.74 2.15 -11.88
N LEU A 40 -1.55 1.12 -12.72
CA LEU A 40 -0.83 -0.10 -12.33
C LEU A 40 0.60 0.23 -11.87
N HIS A 41 1.34 1.01 -12.67
CA HIS A 41 2.68 1.47 -12.30
C HIS A 41 2.67 2.42 -11.11
N HIS A 42 1.59 3.20 -10.93
CA HIS A 42 1.43 4.06 -9.76
C HIS A 42 1.46 3.29 -8.43
N LEU A 43 0.97 2.04 -8.41
CA LEU A 43 1.10 1.18 -7.23
C LEU A 43 2.56 0.95 -6.84
N VAL A 44 3.46 0.82 -7.82
CA VAL A 44 4.89 0.63 -7.58
C VAL A 44 5.50 1.90 -7.00
N TRP A 45 5.12 3.07 -7.54
CA TRP A 45 5.61 4.37 -7.06
C TRP A 45 5.26 4.63 -5.61
N GLU A 46 4.04 4.32 -5.19
CA GLU A 46 3.63 4.49 -3.79
C GLU A 46 4.51 3.71 -2.80
N ILE A 47 5.02 2.53 -3.19
CA ILE A 47 5.92 1.74 -2.34
C ILE A 47 7.37 2.22 -2.45
N VAL A 48 7.82 2.57 -3.66
CA VAL A 48 9.17 3.09 -3.90
C VAL A 48 9.36 4.45 -3.22
N ASP A 49 8.39 5.36 -3.30
CA ASP A 49 8.46 6.69 -2.70
C ASP A 49 8.54 6.61 -1.17
N ASN A 50 7.86 5.63 -0.56
CA ASN A 50 8.02 5.36 0.88
C ASN A 50 9.44 4.89 1.24
N SER A 51 10.08 4.11 0.36
CA SER A 51 11.47 3.66 0.52
C SER A 51 12.44 4.84 0.34
N ILE A 52 12.17 5.73 -0.62
CA ILE A 52 12.94 6.96 -0.84
C ILE A 52 12.82 7.91 0.34
N ASP A 53 11.66 8.00 0.98
CA ASP A 53 11.50 8.82 2.18
C ASP A 53 12.40 8.33 3.34
N GLU A 54 12.68 7.02 3.45
CA GLU A 54 13.71 6.50 4.37
C GLU A 54 15.12 6.94 3.96
N ALA A 55 15.42 6.95 2.65
CA ALA A 55 16.70 7.42 2.14
C ALA A 55 16.91 8.92 2.37
N LEU A 56 15.88 9.74 2.11
CA LEU A 56 15.87 11.19 2.37
C LEU A 56 16.04 11.52 3.87
N ALA A 57 15.56 10.63 4.74
CA ALA A 57 15.76 10.73 6.19
C ALA A 57 17.14 10.20 6.64
N GLY A 58 17.96 9.66 5.74
CA GLY A 58 19.31 9.19 6.01
C GLY A 58 19.39 7.78 6.60
N TYR A 59 18.33 6.97 6.45
CA TYR A 59 18.26 5.62 7.01
C TYR A 59 18.38 4.49 5.99
N ALA A 60 18.11 4.77 4.72
CA ALA A 60 18.26 3.80 3.64
C ALA A 60 19.32 4.28 2.63
N ASP A 61 20.12 3.34 2.14
CA ASP A 61 21.09 3.58 1.05
C ASP A 61 20.89 2.61 -0.13
N GLU A 62 20.07 1.56 0.03
CA GLU A 62 19.74 0.60 -1.01
C GLU A 62 18.22 0.40 -1.09
N ILE A 63 17.69 0.54 -2.31
CA ILE A 63 16.30 0.20 -2.64
C ILE A 63 16.33 -0.70 -3.87
N LYS A 64 15.70 -1.87 -3.76
CA LYS A 64 15.61 -2.86 -4.83
C LYS A 64 14.17 -3.08 -5.25
N VAL A 65 13.89 -2.88 -6.53
CA VAL A 65 12.60 -3.18 -7.17
C VAL A 65 12.76 -4.37 -8.10
N VAL A 66 11.94 -5.39 -7.94
CA VAL A 66 11.97 -6.62 -8.75
C VAL A 66 10.58 -6.90 -9.29
N ILE A 67 10.49 -7.10 -10.61
CA ILE A 67 9.36 -7.77 -11.23
C ILE A 67 9.64 -9.27 -11.15
N GLU A 68 8.93 -9.97 -10.29
CA GLU A 68 9.04 -11.41 -10.14
C GLU A 68 8.12 -12.12 -11.14
N LYS A 69 8.21 -13.46 -11.16
CA LYS A 69 7.32 -14.30 -11.97
C LYS A 69 5.85 -13.96 -11.67
N ASP A 70 4.99 -14.07 -12.70
CA ASP A 70 3.54 -13.83 -12.61
C ASP A 70 3.18 -12.38 -12.24
N ASN A 71 4.03 -11.42 -12.60
CA ASN A 71 3.85 -9.98 -12.37
C ASN A 71 3.69 -9.60 -10.89
N TRP A 72 4.33 -10.34 -9.99
CA TRP A 72 4.52 -9.86 -8.63
C TRP A 72 5.55 -8.73 -8.61
N ILE A 73 5.26 -7.66 -7.88
CA ILE A 73 6.24 -6.62 -7.59
C ILE A 73 6.77 -6.84 -6.19
N LYS A 74 8.10 -6.78 -6.06
CA LYS A 74 8.79 -6.78 -4.77
C LYS A 74 9.66 -5.54 -4.66
N VAL A 75 9.39 -4.72 -3.65
CA VAL A 75 10.23 -3.58 -3.26
C VAL A 75 10.89 -3.93 -1.93
N THR A 76 12.19 -3.72 -1.84
CA THR A 76 12.98 -3.95 -0.63
C THR A 76 13.82 -2.71 -0.36
N ASP A 77 13.71 -2.16 0.84
CA ASP A 77 14.58 -1.12 1.37
C ASP A 77 15.37 -1.64 2.56
N ASN A 78 16.48 -0.98 2.88
CA ASN A 78 17.25 -1.19 4.09
C ASN A 78 17.09 -0.06 5.12
N GLY A 79 15.93 0.61 5.12
CA GLY A 79 15.61 1.68 6.06
C GLY A 79 15.41 1.19 7.49
N ARG A 80 14.68 1.97 8.30
CA ARG A 80 14.40 1.62 9.71
C ARG A 80 13.46 0.43 9.89
N GLY A 81 12.71 0.07 8.85
CA GLY A 81 11.58 -0.84 8.95
C GLY A 81 10.33 -0.17 9.52
N ILE A 82 9.15 -0.46 8.95
CA ILE A 82 7.86 0.03 9.46
C ILE A 82 7.71 -0.35 10.95
N PRO A 83 7.18 0.53 11.83
CA PRO A 83 6.95 0.16 13.22
C PRO A 83 6.02 -1.05 13.37
N VAL A 84 6.39 -1.97 14.25
CA VAL A 84 5.68 -3.25 14.51
C VAL A 84 4.94 -3.24 15.85
N ASP A 85 5.22 -2.25 16.69
CA ASP A 85 4.54 -2.06 17.97
C ASP A 85 3.06 -1.73 17.79
N ILE A 86 2.29 -1.96 18.85
CA ILE A 86 0.86 -1.65 18.86
C ILE A 86 0.65 -0.13 18.77
N GLN A 87 -0.14 0.29 17.78
CA GLN A 87 -0.65 1.65 17.70
C GLN A 87 -1.80 1.80 18.71
N GLU A 88 -1.60 2.64 19.74
CA GLU A 88 -2.46 2.70 20.92
C GLU A 88 -3.95 2.95 20.63
N LYS A 89 -4.27 3.81 19.64
CA LYS A 89 -5.67 4.16 19.32
C LYS A 89 -6.40 3.03 18.60
N MET A 90 -5.70 2.26 17.79
CA MET A 90 -6.27 1.17 17.00
C MET A 90 -6.18 -0.17 17.70
N GLY A 91 -5.28 -0.33 18.67
CA GLY A 91 -5.04 -1.61 19.35
C GLY A 91 -4.48 -2.69 18.44
N ARG A 92 -3.87 -2.29 17.31
CA ARG A 92 -3.31 -3.18 16.28
C ARG A 92 -1.87 -2.80 15.97
N PRO A 93 -1.02 -3.71 15.47
CA PRO A 93 0.34 -3.38 15.04
C PRO A 93 0.36 -2.22 14.05
N ALA A 94 1.30 -1.29 14.19
CA ALA A 94 1.31 -0.08 13.36
C ALA A 94 1.49 -0.38 11.86
N VAL A 95 2.23 -1.44 11.51
CA VAL A 95 2.32 -1.95 10.13
C VAL A 95 0.96 -2.34 9.55
N GLU A 96 0.09 -2.96 10.36
CA GLU A 96 -1.26 -3.29 9.95
C GLU A 96 -2.11 -2.04 9.76
N VAL A 97 -2.02 -1.10 10.70
CA VAL A 97 -2.75 0.17 10.61
C VAL A 97 -2.39 0.93 9.34
N ILE A 98 -1.11 1.05 9.01
CA ILE A 98 -0.64 1.74 7.80
C ILE A 98 -1.11 1.06 6.51
N LEU A 99 -1.30 -0.27 6.53
CA LEU A 99 -1.74 -1.03 5.36
C LEU A 99 -3.26 -1.15 5.25
N THR A 100 -4.04 -0.86 6.30
CA THR A 100 -5.50 -1.09 6.33
C THR A 100 -6.33 0.17 6.57
N VAL A 101 -5.71 1.26 7.04
CA VAL A 101 -6.42 2.50 7.41
C VAL A 101 -5.95 3.65 6.52
N LEU A 102 -6.89 4.26 5.82
CA LEU A 102 -6.63 5.50 5.08
C LEU A 102 -6.27 6.63 6.04
N HIS A 103 -5.38 7.50 5.61
CA HIS A 103 -4.89 8.65 6.38
C HIS A 103 -4.19 8.27 7.68
N ALA A 104 -3.49 7.12 7.68
CA ALA A 104 -2.62 6.69 8.76
C ALA A 104 -1.15 6.74 8.33
N GLY A 105 -0.30 7.42 9.10
CA GLY A 105 1.13 7.52 8.78
C GLY A 105 1.90 8.46 9.69
N GLY A 106 3.24 8.34 9.65
CA GLY A 106 4.16 9.17 10.45
C GLY A 106 4.55 10.51 9.80
N LYS A 107 3.96 10.85 8.64
CA LYS A 107 4.38 11.97 7.77
C LYS A 107 3.53 13.25 7.97
N PHE A 108 2.67 13.30 8.98
CA PHE A 108 1.80 14.46 9.27
C PHE A 108 2.45 15.58 10.11
N GLY A 109 3.79 15.68 10.12
CA GLY A 109 4.52 16.72 10.87
C GLY A 109 4.96 16.33 12.29
N GLY A 110 4.76 15.08 12.72
CA GLY A 110 5.13 14.58 14.06
C GLY A 110 6.60 14.23 14.29
N GLY A 111 7.51 14.58 13.36
CA GLY A 111 8.96 14.37 13.51
C GLY A 111 9.53 13.06 12.95
N GLY A 112 8.71 12.17 12.40
CA GLY A 112 9.19 10.91 11.79
C GLY A 112 10.01 11.10 10.50
N TYR A 113 9.75 12.18 9.78
CA TYR A 113 10.44 12.61 8.56
C TYR A 113 10.56 14.14 8.54
N LYS A 114 11.76 14.67 8.25
CA LYS A 114 12.01 16.12 8.17
C LYS A 114 11.54 16.69 6.82
N VAL A 115 11.63 15.89 5.77
CA VAL A 115 11.12 16.12 4.41
C VAL A 115 10.65 14.76 3.88
N SER A 116 9.48 14.71 3.24
CA SER A 116 8.97 13.49 2.60
C SER A 116 8.11 13.82 1.38
N GLY A 117 8.14 12.96 0.37
CA GLY A 117 7.26 13.06 -0.81
C GLY A 117 5.82 12.62 -0.50
N GLY A 118 5.67 11.61 0.37
CA GLY A 118 4.35 11.16 0.83
C GLY A 118 3.79 12.04 1.95
N LEU A 119 2.58 12.58 1.78
CA LEU A 119 1.94 13.46 2.79
C LEU A 119 0.51 13.05 3.17
N HIS A 120 -0.15 12.23 2.36
CA HIS A 120 -1.58 11.93 2.54
C HIS A 120 -1.86 10.76 3.50
N GLY A 121 -0.86 9.89 3.74
CA GLY A 121 -1.02 8.68 4.56
C GLY A 121 -1.97 7.65 3.96
N VAL A 122 -2.00 7.52 2.63
CA VAL A 122 -2.89 6.58 1.92
C VAL A 122 -2.18 5.60 1.01
N GLY A 123 -0.96 5.91 0.53
CA GLY A 123 -0.25 5.15 -0.50
C GLY A 123 -0.24 3.64 -0.30
N SER A 124 0.42 3.15 0.76
CA SER A 124 0.53 1.71 1.02
C SER A 124 -0.81 1.02 1.25
N SER A 125 -1.75 1.70 1.92
CA SER A 125 -3.11 1.17 2.12
C SER A 125 -3.89 1.06 0.80
N VAL A 126 -3.69 2.00 -0.14
CA VAL A 126 -4.27 1.94 -1.49
C VAL A 126 -3.66 0.79 -2.29
N VAL A 127 -2.33 0.61 -2.24
CA VAL A 127 -1.67 -0.53 -2.87
C VAL A 127 -2.22 -1.84 -2.32
N ASN A 128 -2.36 -1.97 -1.00
CA ASN A 128 -2.96 -3.14 -0.36
C ASN A 128 -4.40 -3.39 -0.83
N ALA A 129 -5.23 -2.35 -0.85
CA ALA A 129 -6.62 -2.43 -1.28
C ALA A 129 -6.77 -2.91 -2.73
N LEU A 130 -5.88 -2.48 -3.62
CA LEU A 130 -5.92 -2.73 -5.06
C LEU A 130 -5.06 -3.94 -5.50
N SER A 131 -4.53 -4.69 -4.54
CA SER A 131 -3.81 -5.94 -4.79
C SER A 131 -4.72 -7.14 -4.52
N GLU A 132 -4.62 -8.21 -5.31
CA GLU A 132 -5.25 -9.48 -4.93
C GLU A 132 -4.59 -10.03 -3.67
N ARG A 133 -3.27 -9.83 -3.55
CA ARG A 133 -2.47 -10.24 -2.40
C ARG A 133 -1.30 -9.28 -2.18
N LEU A 134 -1.05 -8.97 -0.92
CA LEU A 134 0.12 -8.22 -0.47
C LEU A 134 0.78 -8.94 0.71
N GLU A 135 2.10 -9.00 0.72
CA GLU A 135 2.92 -9.51 1.81
C GLU A 135 3.89 -8.43 2.24
N VAL A 136 4.04 -8.25 3.55
CA VAL A 136 5.02 -7.33 4.15
C VAL A 136 5.93 -8.11 5.08
N PHE A 137 7.24 -7.91 4.91
CA PHE A 137 8.26 -8.40 5.82
C PHE A 137 9.03 -7.21 6.38
N VAL A 138 9.00 -7.06 7.70
CA VAL A 138 9.68 -5.97 8.40
C VAL A 138 10.84 -6.55 9.17
N HIS A 139 12.05 -6.11 8.84
CA HIS A 139 13.25 -6.40 9.60
C HIS A 139 13.42 -5.28 10.64
N ARG A 140 13.13 -5.59 11.90
CA ARG A 140 13.17 -4.61 12.99
C ARG A 140 13.32 -5.30 14.35
N ASP A 141 14.06 -4.66 15.26
CA ASP A 141 14.27 -5.13 16.63
C ASP A 141 14.84 -6.56 16.71
N GLY A 142 15.77 -6.89 15.81
CA GLY A 142 16.44 -8.20 15.75
C GLY A 142 15.63 -9.32 15.12
N HIS A 143 14.45 -9.02 14.55
CA HIS A 143 13.54 -10.05 14.04
C HIS A 143 12.94 -9.70 12.67
N ILE A 144 12.50 -10.74 11.97
CA ILE A 144 11.68 -10.64 10.77
C ILE A 144 10.23 -10.80 11.18
N HIS A 145 9.43 -9.75 10.97
CA HIS A 145 7.99 -9.75 11.17
C HIS A 145 7.30 -9.89 9.83
N HIS A 146 6.26 -10.72 9.73
CA HIS A 146 5.56 -11.01 8.49
C HIS A 146 4.05 -10.90 8.68
N GLN A 147 3.40 -10.23 7.72
CA GLN A 147 1.96 -10.19 7.58
C GLN A 147 1.58 -10.27 6.10
N ALA A 148 0.44 -10.90 5.83
CA ALA A 148 -0.12 -11.00 4.49
C ALA A 148 -1.56 -10.50 4.48
N TYR A 149 -2.02 -10.07 3.30
CA TYR A 149 -3.32 -9.49 3.08
C TYR A 149 -3.91 -10.03 1.79
N ASP A 150 -5.22 -10.29 1.80
CA ASP A 150 -6.00 -10.62 0.62
C ASP A 150 -6.98 -9.47 0.36
N ARG A 151 -6.78 -8.74 -0.75
CA ARG A 151 -7.60 -7.56 -1.12
C ARG A 151 -7.79 -6.53 0.00
N GLY A 152 -6.71 -6.20 0.70
CA GLY A 152 -6.71 -5.23 1.78
C GLY A 152 -7.05 -5.79 3.16
N VAL A 153 -7.50 -7.05 3.26
CA VAL A 153 -7.90 -7.66 4.53
C VAL A 153 -6.73 -8.49 5.08
N PRO A 154 -6.33 -8.34 6.35
CA PRO A 154 -5.29 -9.17 6.95
C PRO A 154 -5.65 -10.66 6.86
N ALA A 155 -4.75 -11.47 6.30
CA ALA A 155 -4.91 -12.93 6.25
C ALA A 155 -4.60 -13.58 7.61
N PHE A 156 -3.78 -12.93 8.43
CA PHE A 156 -3.45 -13.33 9.79
C PHE A 156 -2.84 -12.14 10.58
N ASP A 157 -2.83 -12.25 11.91
CA ASP A 157 -2.14 -11.31 12.80
C ASP A 157 -0.61 -11.31 12.54
N LEU A 158 0.05 -10.17 12.71
CA LEU A 158 1.50 -10.01 12.52
C LEU A 158 2.30 -11.09 13.27
N LYS A 159 3.14 -11.83 12.54
CA LYS A 159 3.95 -12.92 13.09
C LYS A 159 5.41 -12.53 13.11
N LYS A 160 6.10 -12.86 14.20
CA LYS A 160 7.56 -12.94 14.24
C LYS A 160 7.98 -14.29 13.69
N ILE A 161 8.70 -14.32 12.56
CA ILE A 161 8.97 -15.55 11.81
C ILE A 161 10.43 -15.99 11.83
N ASP A 162 11.38 -15.09 12.08
CA ASP A 162 12.81 -15.40 12.14
C ASP A 162 13.60 -14.31 12.90
N GLU A 163 14.87 -14.57 13.16
CA GLU A 163 15.85 -13.60 13.67
C GLU A 163 16.62 -12.94 12.52
N THR A 164 17.08 -11.71 12.71
CA THR A 164 17.88 -10.99 11.72
C THR A 164 18.73 -9.90 12.36
N SER A 165 19.90 -9.65 11.80
CA SER A 165 20.72 -8.48 12.13
C SER A 165 20.46 -7.28 11.22
N LYS A 166 19.52 -7.41 10.27
CA LYS A 166 19.20 -6.37 9.27
C LYS A 166 18.05 -5.49 9.73
N THR A 167 17.92 -4.32 9.10
CA THR A 167 16.74 -3.47 9.17
C THR A 167 16.17 -3.24 7.78
N GLY A 168 14.90 -2.82 7.72
CA GLY A 168 14.24 -2.42 6.48
C GLY A 168 12.92 -3.10 6.24
N THR A 169 12.28 -2.73 5.14
CA THR A 169 10.96 -3.25 4.76
C THR A 169 11.03 -3.95 3.41
N VAL A 170 10.33 -5.07 3.31
CA VAL A 170 10.02 -5.72 2.05
C VAL A 170 8.51 -5.67 1.88
N ILE A 171 8.03 -5.05 0.81
CA ILE A 171 6.64 -5.16 0.37
C ILE A 171 6.61 -5.91 -0.94
N ARG A 172 5.78 -6.94 -1.00
CA ARG A 172 5.55 -7.77 -2.17
C ARG A 172 4.06 -7.78 -2.48
N PHE A 173 3.65 -7.42 -3.69
CA PHE A 173 2.24 -7.37 -4.02
C PHE A 173 1.95 -7.84 -5.45
N LYS A 174 0.72 -8.28 -5.67
CA LYS A 174 0.18 -8.64 -6.97
C LYS A 174 -1.11 -7.87 -7.22
N ALA A 175 -1.14 -7.09 -8.28
CA ALA A 175 -2.29 -6.26 -8.64
C ALA A 175 -3.55 -7.12 -8.85
N ASP A 176 -4.69 -6.62 -8.40
CA ASP A 176 -5.97 -7.33 -8.54
C ASP A 176 -6.51 -7.24 -9.97
N ALA A 177 -6.61 -8.39 -10.64
CA ALA A 177 -7.13 -8.48 -12.01
C ALA A 177 -8.61 -8.08 -12.13
N ASP A 178 -9.38 -8.10 -11.03
CA ASP A 178 -10.75 -7.61 -11.01
C ASP A 178 -10.81 -6.07 -11.14
N ILE A 179 -9.75 -5.38 -10.71
CA ILE A 179 -9.60 -3.92 -10.76
C ILE A 179 -8.87 -3.49 -12.04
N PHE A 180 -7.76 -4.13 -12.36
CA PHE A 180 -6.90 -3.79 -13.50
C PHE A 180 -7.20 -4.68 -14.71
N GLN A 181 -8.34 -4.43 -15.34
CA GLN A 181 -8.84 -5.25 -16.47
C GLN A 181 -8.08 -5.02 -17.79
N GLU A 182 -7.42 -3.86 -17.93
CA GLU A 182 -6.65 -3.54 -19.13
C GLU A 182 -5.33 -4.31 -19.19
N THR A 183 -4.59 -4.32 -18.08
CA THR A 183 -3.34 -5.07 -17.94
C THR A 183 -2.99 -5.25 -16.47
N THR A 184 -2.38 -6.39 -16.15
CA THR A 184 -1.67 -6.65 -14.88
C THR A 184 -0.17 -6.88 -15.12
N THR A 185 0.30 -6.65 -16.35
CA THR A 185 1.70 -6.79 -16.73
C THR A 185 2.41 -5.45 -16.61
N TYR A 186 3.52 -5.46 -15.88
CA TYR A 186 4.35 -4.27 -15.69
C TYR A 186 5.33 -4.08 -16.85
N ASP A 187 5.51 -2.84 -17.26
CA ASP A 187 6.49 -2.46 -18.27
C ASP A 187 7.85 -2.16 -17.60
N TYR A 188 8.84 -2.97 -17.94
CA TYR A 188 10.17 -2.85 -17.36
C TYR A 188 10.83 -1.51 -17.72
N GLU A 189 10.65 -1.00 -18.95
CA GLU A 189 11.30 0.23 -19.38
C GLU A 189 10.76 1.45 -18.63
N THR A 190 9.46 1.51 -18.40
CA THR A 190 8.78 2.51 -17.58
C THR A 190 9.30 2.49 -16.15
N LEU A 191 9.37 1.30 -15.53
CA LEU A 191 9.93 1.12 -14.19
C LEU A 191 11.39 1.57 -14.12
N GLN A 192 12.22 1.05 -15.02
CA GLN A 192 13.65 1.31 -15.09
C GLN A 192 13.94 2.80 -15.29
N LYS A 193 13.22 3.48 -16.20
CA LYS A 193 13.41 4.90 -16.49
C LYS A 193 13.14 5.76 -15.25
N ARG A 194 12.00 5.56 -14.60
CA ARG A 194 11.63 6.34 -13.41
C ARG A 194 12.56 6.08 -12.24
N ILE A 195 12.94 4.83 -11.99
CA ILE A 195 13.90 4.47 -10.93
C ILE A 195 15.26 5.13 -11.20
N ARG A 196 15.71 5.17 -12.46
CA ARG A 196 16.94 5.88 -12.84
C ARG A 196 16.83 7.38 -12.57
N GLU A 197 15.70 8.00 -12.87
CA GLU A 197 15.46 9.43 -12.56
C GLU A 197 15.49 9.70 -11.05
N LEU A 198 14.96 8.79 -10.23
CA LEU A 198 14.95 8.92 -8.76
C LEU A 198 16.33 8.70 -8.12
N ALA A 199 17.23 7.99 -8.83
CA ALA A 199 18.59 7.74 -8.36
C ALA A 199 19.58 8.88 -8.68
N PHE A 200 19.23 9.80 -9.59
CA PHE A 200 20.01 10.99 -9.92
C PHE A 200 19.69 12.15 -8.97
#